data_AF-A0A427U484-F1
#
_entry.id   AF-A0A427U484-F1
#
_cell.length_a   1.000
_cell.length_b   1.000
_cell.length_c   1.000
_cell.angle_alpha   90.00
_cell.angle_beta   90.00
_cell.angle_gamma   90.00
#
_symmetry.space_group_name_H-M   'P 1'
#
loop_
_entity.id
_entity.type
_entity.pdbx_description
1 polymer ?
#
loop_
_entity_poly.entity_id
_entity_poly.type
_entity_poly.pdbx_seq_one_letter_code
_entity_poly.pdbx_strand_id
1 'polypeptide(L)'
;MSVQTQDDSIFEGSESFTLSANASATVGGDRFNLTDTGTGTITDDRDGANNADTPELSVSSDSVVEGGAAVFNVELSNDVDGDVTYEFALSLDGQNAEWDDFASNPLSVSYQLDGVTYSATANNDGSYTIAGNATDIQVSVQTQDDSIFEGSESFTLSANASATVGGDRFNLTDTGTGTITDDRD
;
A
#
# COMPACT_ATOMS: atom_id res chain seq x y z
N MET A 1 -38.21 -5.35 -0.51
CA MET A 1 -37.01 -4.94 -1.27
C MET A 1 -35.84 -5.21 -0.35
N SER A 2 -34.88 -6.02 -0.78
CA SER A 2 -33.61 -6.21 -0.09
C SER A 2 -32.51 -5.67 -0.99
N VAL A 3 -31.50 -5.04 -0.38
CA VAL A 3 -30.24 -4.70 -1.06
C VAL A 3 -29.31 -5.88 -0.81
N GLN A 4 -28.63 -6.35 -1.84
CA GLN A 4 -27.58 -7.36 -1.70
C GLN A 4 -26.25 -6.61 -1.69
N THR A 5 -25.38 -6.95 -0.74
CA THR A 5 -23.99 -6.54 -0.72
C THR A 5 -23.15 -7.62 -1.40
N GLN A 6 -21.97 -7.25 -1.91
CA GLN A 6 -20.95 -8.20 -2.31
C GLN A 6 -19.93 -8.28 -1.18
N ASP A 7 -19.47 -9.48 -0.91
CA ASP A 7 -18.41 -9.79 0.04
C ASP A 7 -17.19 -10.13 -0.83
N ASP A 8 -16.10 -9.40 -0.66
CA ASP A 8 -14.88 -9.63 -1.41
C ASP A 8 -13.64 -9.68 -0.49
N SER A 9 -12.52 -9.12 -0.92
CA SER A 9 -11.28 -9.12 -0.13
C SER A 9 -10.57 -7.78 -0.18
N ILE A 10 -11.24 -6.75 -0.68
CA ILE A 10 -10.69 -5.40 -0.80
C ILE A 10 -10.91 -4.73 0.55
N PHE A 11 -9.85 -4.19 1.15
CA PHE A 11 -10.00 -3.41 2.35
C PHE A 11 -10.78 -2.13 2.04
N GLU A 12 -12.04 -2.10 2.48
CA GLU A 12 -12.94 -0.97 2.31
C GLU A 12 -13.41 -0.42 3.66
N GLY A 13 -14.16 0.67 3.60
CA GLY A 13 -14.70 1.31 4.78
C GLY A 13 -16.22 1.22 4.81
N SER A 14 -16.83 1.79 5.85
CA SER A 14 -18.30 1.81 5.91
C SER A 14 -18.90 2.74 4.86
N GLU A 15 -19.75 2.20 3.99
CA GLU A 15 -20.50 2.94 2.99
C GLU A 15 -21.96 3.20 3.43
N SER A 16 -22.62 4.17 2.83
CA SER A 16 -24.04 4.49 3.12
C SER A 16 -24.87 4.66 1.87
N PHE A 17 -26.09 4.12 1.88
CA PHE A 17 -27.06 4.31 0.81
C PHE A 17 -28.40 4.83 1.35
N THR A 18 -29.15 5.54 0.51
CA THR A 18 -30.48 6.07 0.86
C THR A 18 -31.55 5.46 -0.03
N LEU A 19 -32.61 4.95 0.58
CA LEU A 19 -33.82 4.50 -0.10
C LEU A 19 -34.90 5.58 0.02
N SER A 20 -35.36 6.10 -1.12
CA SER A 20 -36.45 7.08 -1.18
C SER A 20 -37.76 6.41 -1.60
N ALA A 21 -38.79 6.51 -0.77
CA ALA A 21 -40.14 6.05 -1.06
C ALA A 21 -41.04 7.24 -1.43
N ASN A 22 -41.75 7.12 -2.54
CA ASN A 22 -42.73 8.11 -2.99
C ASN A 22 -44.10 7.46 -3.08
N ALA A 23 -45.09 7.99 -2.37
CA ALA A 23 -46.48 7.56 -2.45
C ALA A 23 -47.36 8.73 -2.89
N SER A 24 -48.27 8.51 -3.83
CA SER A 24 -49.26 9.53 -4.18
C SER A 24 -50.65 8.94 -4.28
N ALA A 25 -51.65 9.73 -3.86
CA ALA A 25 -53.05 9.35 -3.88
C ALA A 25 -53.91 10.54 -4.31
N THR A 26 -55.08 10.26 -4.87
CA THR A 26 -56.08 11.28 -5.17
C THR A 26 -57.43 10.85 -4.59
N VAL A 27 -58.02 11.69 -3.74
CA VAL A 27 -59.31 11.42 -3.07
C VAL A 27 -60.19 12.64 -3.21
N GLY A 28 -61.38 12.48 -3.81
CA GLY A 28 -62.34 13.58 -3.97
C GLY A 28 -61.90 14.73 -4.89
N GLY A 29 -60.83 14.54 -5.68
CA GLY A 29 -60.24 15.58 -6.54
C GLY A 29 -58.95 16.20 -5.96
N ASP A 30 -58.65 15.95 -4.68
CA ASP A 30 -57.43 16.43 -4.03
C ASP A 30 -56.29 15.41 -4.16
N ARG A 31 -55.07 15.90 -4.42
CA ARG A 31 -53.87 15.07 -4.56
C ARG A 31 -52.99 15.15 -3.32
N PHE A 32 -52.57 13.99 -2.83
CA PHE A 32 -51.57 13.82 -1.79
C PHE A 32 -50.30 13.23 -2.39
N ASN A 33 -49.14 13.80 -2.06
CA ASN A 33 -47.84 13.19 -2.31
C ASN A 33 -47.13 13.07 -0.95
N LEU A 34 -46.66 11.89 -0.63
CA LEU A 34 -45.83 11.59 0.53
C LEU A 34 -44.47 11.13 0.02
N THR A 35 -43.42 11.64 0.63
CA THR A 35 -42.05 11.21 0.40
C THR A 35 -41.45 10.83 1.74
N ASP A 36 -40.79 9.67 1.80
CA ASP A 36 -40.06 9.21 2.97
C ASP A 36 -38.69 8.68 2.54
N THR A 37 -37.72 8.69 3.45
CA THR A 37 -36.36 8.23 3.19
C THR A 37 -35.84 7.36 4.32
N GLY A 38 -35.17 6.26 3.99
CA GLY A 38 -34.41 5.45 4.94
C GLY A 38 -32.93 5.38 4.55
N THR A 39 -32.04 5.34 5.54
CA THR A 39 -30.59 5.15 5.34
C THR A 39 -30.17 3.74 5.74
N GLY A 40 -29.35 3.10 4.93
CA GLY A 40 -28.66 1.86 5.26
C GLY A 40 -27.14 2.08 5.21
N THR A 41 -26.40 1.31 6.01
CA THR A 41 -24.94 1.27 6.01
C THR A 41 -24.47 -0.10 5.55
N ILE A 42 -23.45 -0.14 4.71
CA ILE A 42 -22.67 -1.34 4.41
C ILE A 42 -21.40 -1.20 5.23
N THR A 43 -21.09 -2.21 6.02
CA THR A 43 -19.82 -2.28 6.75
C THR A 43 -19.05 -3.42 6.16
N ASP A 44 -17.76 -3.22 6.01
CA ASP A 44 -16.85 -4.31 5.65
C ASP A 44 -16.89 -5.43 6.69
N ASP A 45 -16.43 -6.60 6.27
CA ASP A 45 -16.40 -7.78 7.11
C ASP A 45 -15.44 -7.58 8.31
N ARG A 46 -15.68 -8.34 9.39
CA ARG A 46 -14.99 -8.12 10.66
C ARG A 46 -14.42 -9.44 11.19
N ASP A 47 -13.11 -9.46 11.44
CA ASP A 47 -12.47 -10.43 12.33
C ASP A 47 -12.33 -9.82 13.74
N GLY A 48 -13.32 -10.13 14.59
CA GLY A 48 -13.38 -9.59 15.94
C GLY A 48 -13.55 -8.07 15.97
N ALA A 49 -12.52 -7.36 16.44
CA ALA A 49 -12.52 -5.91 16.51
C ALA A 49 -11.85 -5.24 15.31
N ASN A 50 -11.28 -6.01 14.37
CA ASN A 50 -10.60 -5.50 13.18
C ASN A 50 -11.48 -5.73 11.95
N ASN A 51 -11.16 -5.05 10.85
CA ASN A 51 -11.67 -5.36 9.52
C ASN A 51 -10.96 -6.66 9.05
N ALA A 52 -11.70 -7.66 8.53
CA ALA A 52 -11.08 -8.95 8.19
C ALA A 52 -10.25 -8.88 6.90
N ASP A 53 -10.51 -7.90 6.05
CA ASP A 53 -9.75 -7.62 4.84
C ASP A 53 -8.52 -6.73 5.06
N THR A 54 -8.18 -6.43 6.32
CA THR A 54 -6.93 -5.73 6.66
C THR A 54 -5.74 -6.47 6.05
N PRO A 55 -4.95 -5.84 5.16
CA PRO A 55 -3.86 -6.54 4.49
C PRO A 55 -2.71 -6.89 5.45
N GLU A 56 -1.89 -7.84 5.03
CA GLU A 56 -0.54 -8.05 5.55
C GLU A 56 0.47 -7.36 4.61
N LEU A 57 1.53 -6.78 5.18
CA LEU A 57 2.64 -6.18 4.41
C LEU A 57 3.81 -7.16 4.39
N SER A 58 4.41 -7.35 3.21
CA SER A 58 5.65 -8.10 3.06
C SER A 58 6.71 -7.34 2.26
N VAL A 59 7.97 -7.51 2.63
CA VAL A 59 9.15 -6.97 1.93
C VAL A 59 10.12 -8.11 1.64
N SER A 60 10.49 -8.32 0.37
CA SER A 60 11.45 -9.36 0.00
C SER A 60 12.88 -9.00 0.40
N SER A 61 13.78 -9.96 0.38
CA SER A 61 15.24 -9.72 0.45
C SER A 61 15.86 -9.85 -0.93
N ASP A 62 17.01 -9.23 -1.15
CA ASP A 62 17.74 -9.34 -2.41
C ASP A 62 19.26 -9.32 -2.19
N SER A 63 20.02 -9.81 -3.18
CA SER A 63 21.47 -9.78 -3.19
C SER A 63 21.99 -9.30 -4.55
N VAL A 64 22.88 -8.32 -4.50
CA VAL A 64 23.40 -7.65 -5.68
C VAL A 64 24.93 -7.59 -5.64
N VAL A 65 25.53 -7.51 -6.83
CA VAL A 65 26.94 -7.13 -6.96
C VAL A 65 27.07 -5.61 -6.86
N GLU A 66 28.17 -5.10 -6.32
CA GLU A 66 28.51 -3.67 -6.31
C GLU A 66 28.32 -3.00 -7.68
N GLY A 67 27.93 -1.72 -7.65
CA GLY A 67 27.44 -0.97 -8.81
C GLY A 67 26.05 -1.37 -9.32
N GLY A 68 25.47 -2.47 -8.84
CA GLY A 68 24.12 -2.88 -9.16
C GLY A 68 23.05 -2.19 -8.31
N ALA A 69 21.79 -2.55 -8.54
CA ALA A 69 20.69 -2.15 -7.67
C ALA A 69 20.06 -3.38 -7.03
N ALA A 70 19.98 -3.40 -5.69
CA ALA A 70 19.19 -4.38 -4.97
C ALA A 70 17.72 -4.00 -5.06
N VAL A 71 16.86 -4.94 -5.46
CA VAL A 71 15.45 -4.68 -5.73
C VAL A 71 14.57 -5.47 -4.76
N PHE A 72 13.78 -4.72 -3.99
CA PHE A 72 12.88 -5.25 -2.97
C PHE A 72 11.45 -5.20 -3.49
N ASN A 73 10.78 -6.35 -3.52
CA ASN A 73 9.35 -6.43 -3.79
C ASN A 73 8.60 -6.11 -2.49
N VAL A 74 7.63 -5.20 -2.58
CA VAL A 74 6.77 -4.80 -1.48
C VAL A 74 5.33 -5.15 -1.87
N GLU A 75 4.65 -5.94 -1.04
CA GLU A 75 3.32 -6.46 -1.38
C GLU A 75 2.36 -6.32 -0.19
N LEU A 76 1.13 -5.91 -0.50
CA LEU A 76 -0.02 -6.05 0.41
C LEU A 76 -0.80 -7.30 0.00
N SER A 77 -1.26 -8.10 0.98
CA SER A 77 -1.98 -9.34 0.70
C SER A 77 -3.38 -9.14 0.08
N ASN A 78 -3.93 -7.94 0.26
CA ASN A 78 -5.25 -7.52 -0.22
C ASN A 78 -5.13 -6.11 -0.83
N ASP A 79 -5.97 -5.84 -1.83
CA ASP A 79 -6.13 -4.49 -2.37
C ASP A 79 -6.79 -3.56 -1.33
N VAL A 80 -6.60 -2.26 -1.49
CA VAL A 80 -7.19 -1.22 -0.64
C VAL A 80 -8.05 -0.28 -1.49
N ASP A 81 -9.30 -0.02 -1.09
CA ASP A 81 -10.18 0.93 -1.80
C ASP A 81 -9.78 2.39 -1.49
N GLY A 82 -8.70 2.82 -2.13
CA GLY A 82 -8.15 4.17 -1.99
C GLY A 82 -6.64 4.19 -2.17
N ASP A 83 -6.01 5.25 -1.67
CA ASP A 83 -4.55 5.37 -1.70
C ASP A 83 -3.92 4.82 -0.41
N VAL A 84 -2.76 4.20 -0.55
CA VAL A 84 -1.90 3.75 0.56
C VAL A 84 -0.69 4.67 0.66
N THR A 85 -0.37 5.08 1.89
CA THR A 85 0.85 5.83 2.20
C THR A 85 1.94 4.85 2.58
N TYR A 86 3.04 4.85 1.83
CA TYR A 86 4.24 4.07 2.10
C TYR A 86 5.39 4.97 2.60
N GLU A 87 6.13 4.49 3.59
CA GLU A 87 7.41 5.07 3.99
C GLU A 87 8.50 4.00 3.88
N PHE A 88 9.61 4.34 3.24
CA PHE A 88 10.75 3.45 3.07
C PHE A 88 11.98 4.05 3.71
N ALA A 89 12.73 3.25 4.46
CA ALA A 89 13.97 3.67 5.08
C ALA A 89 15.04 2.59 4.99
N LEU A 90 16.27 3.03 4.71
CA LEU A 90 17.46 2.19 4.79
C LEU A 90 18.05 2.27 6.20
N SER A 91 18.37 1.12 6.75
CA SER A 91 19.05 0.99 8.04
C SER A 91 20.31 0.14 7.90
N LEU A 92 21.40 0.67 8.45
CA LEU A 92 22.67 -0.02 8.62
C LEU A 92 22.90 -0.46 10.08
N ASP A 93 21.95 -0.19 10.98
CA ASP A 93 22.08 -0.56 12.39
C ASP A 93 22.11 -2.08 12.55
N GLY A 94 23.16 -2.58 13.21
CA GLY A 94 23.41 -4.01 13.35
C GLY A 94 23.92 -4.71 12.09
N GLN A 95 24.18 -3.97 11.00
CA GLN A 95 24.66 -4.49 9.73
C GLN A 95 26.13 -4.11 9.48
N ASN A 96 26.68 -4.53 8.34
CA ASN A 96 28.08 -4.31 8.00
C ASN A 96 28.33 -3.53 6.70
N ALA A 97 27.30 -3.12 5.96
CA ALA A 97 27.45 -2.12 4.90
C ALA A 97 27.67 -0.72 5.52
N GLU A 98 28.38 0.13 4.80
CA GLU A 98 28.64 1.53 5.08
C GLU A 98 27.83 2.44 4.13
N TRP A 99 27.73 3.74 4.46
CA TRP A 99 26.95 4.66 3.60
C TRP A 99 27.64 4.96 2.26
N ASP A 100 28.95 4.73 2.17
CA ASP A 100 29.74 4.97 0.95
C ASP A 100 29.52 3.85 -0.09
N ASP A 101 29.00 2.68 0.31
CA ASP A 101 28.60 1.56 -0.57
C ASP A 101 27.32 1.86 -1.37
N PHE A 102 26.74 3.05 -1.22
CA PHE A 102 25.49 3.46 -1.87
C PHE A 102 25.67 4.75 -2.67
N ALA A 103 24.86 4.89 -3.72
CA ALA A 103 24.76 6.16 -4.42
C ALA A 103 24.19 7.26 -3.50
N SER A 104 24.50 8.54 -3.76
CA SER A 104 24.08 9.70 -2.93
C SER A 104 22.56 9.85 -2.72
N ASN A 105 21.73 9.18 -3.51
CA ASN A 105 20.28 9.05 -3.36
C ASN A 105 19.86 7.69 -3.91
N PRO A 106 20.05 6.61 -3.14
CA PRO A 106 20.06 5.27 -3.70
C PRO A 106 18.66 4.71 -3.93
N LEU A 107 17.65 5.27 -3.26
CA LEU A 107 16.27 4.80 -3.28
C LEU A 107 15.51 5.33 -4.50
N SER A 108 14.89 4.41 -5.23
CA SER A 108 13.85 4.71 -6.21
C SER A 108 12.71 3.71 -6.07
N VAL A 109 11.48 4.16 -6.32
CA VAL A 109 10.28 3.34 -6.15
C VAL A 109 9.52 3.30 -7.47
N SER A 110 9.07 2.12 -7.85
CA SER A 110 8.18 1.92 -9.00
C SER A 110 7.04 1.00 -8.64
N TYR A 111 5.95 1.06 -9.39
CA TYR A 111 4.78 0.21 -9.23
C TYR A 111 4.08 0.03 -10.57
N GLN A 112 3.21 -0.98 -10.68
CA GLN A 112 2.32 -1.17 -11.81
C GLN A 112 0.88 -0.84 -11.45
N LEU A 113 0.21 -0.12 -12.34
CA LEU A 113 -1.23 0.11 -12.27
C LEU A 113 -1.82 -0.17 -13.65
N ASP A 114 -2.83 -1.04 -13.71
CA ASP A 114 -3.46 -1.52 -14.95
C ASP A 114 -2.45 -2.07 -15.98
N GLY A 115 -1.39 -2.72 -15.49
CA GLY A 115 -0.31 -3.29 -16.30
C GLY A 115 0.67 -2.26 -16.89
N VAL A 116 0.63 -1.01 -16.43
CA VAL A 116 1.55 0.06 -16.80
C VAL A 116 2.48 0.36 -15.63
N THR A 117 3.79 0.38 -15.88
CA THR A 117 4.79 0.75 -14.86
C THR A 117 4.90 2.27 -14.71
N TYR A 118 4.89 2.72 -13.46
CA TYR A 118 5.09 4.11 -13.05
C TYR A 118 6.28 4.20 -12.10
N SER A 119 7.01 5.31 -12.15
CA SER A 119 7.94 5.70 -11.09
C SER A 119 7.18 6.52 -10.06
N ALA A 120 7.22 6.12 -8.79
CA ALA A 120 6.63 6.89 -7.72
C ALA A 120 7.50 8.11 -7.39
N THR A 121 6.85 9.23 -7.08
CA THR A 121 7.53 10.45 -6.62
C THR A 121 7.31 10.58 -5.13
N ALA A 122 8.39 10.78 -4.37
CA ALA A 122 8.29 11.02 -2.94
C ALA A 122 7.54 12.34 -2.68
N ASN A 123 6.66 12.32 -1.68
CA ASN A 123 6.04 13.48 -1.10
C ASN A 123 7.09 14.34 -0.37
N ASN A 124 6.73 15.57 -0.01
CA ASN A 124 7.65 16.50 0.66
C ASN A 124 8.10 16.02 2.06
N ASP A 125 7.38 15.08 2.67
CA ASP A 125 7.74 14.43 3.93
C ASP A 125 8.53 13.13 3.74
N GLY A 126 8.80 12.71 2.49
CA GLY A 126 9.51 11.48 2.15
C GLY A 126 8.64 10.24 1.99
N SER A 127 7.33 10.34 2.25
CA SER A 127 6.38 9.24 2.00
C SER A 127 6.05 9.08 0.50
N TYR A 128 5.39 8.00 0.14
CA TYR A 128 4.89 7.73 -1.21
C TYR A 128 3.40 7.43 -1.15
N THR A 129 2.61 8.09 -2.00
CA THR A 129 1.19 7.80 -2.16
C THR A 129 1.01 6.93 -3.40
N ILE A 130 0.57 5.68 -3.20
CA ILE A 130 0.39 4.69 -4.26
C ILE A 130 -1.04 4.18 -4.18
N ALA A 131 -1.71 3.99 -5.33
CA ALA A 131 -3.05 3.43 -5.37
C ALA A 131 -3.07 2.03 -4.72
N GLY A 132 -4.09 1.76 -3.92
CA GLY A 132 -4.20 0.54 -3.12
C GLY A 132 -4.39 -0.75 -3.92
N ASN A 133 -4.70 -0.64 -5.21
CA ASN A 133 -4.76 -1.74 -6.16
C ASN A 133 -3.51 -1.80 -7.08
N ALA A 134 -2.47 -1.03 -6.78
CA ALA A 134 -1.20 -1.13 -7.48
C ALA A 134 -0.52 -2.45 -7.15
N THR A 135 0.15 -3.00 -8.15
CA THR A 135 0.88 -4.28 -8.06
C THR A 135 2.36 -4.04 -8.34
N ASP A 136 3.21 -5.04 -8.08
CA ASP A 136 4.63 -5.00 -8.45
C ASP A 136 5.34 -3.74 -7.92
N ILE A 137 5.08 -3.38 -6.65
CA ILE A 137 5.79 -2.28 -6.00
C ILE A 137 7.23 -2.75 -5.77
N GLN A 138 8.16 -2.10 -6.45
CA GLN A 138 9.59 -2.37 -6.38
C GLN A 138 10.31 -1.16 -5.79
N VAL A 139 11.05 -1.40 -4.71
CA VAL A 139 11.97 -0.43 -4.12
C VAL A 139 13.38 -0.83 -4.50
N SER A 140 14.03 -0.01 -5.31
CA SER A 140 15.39 -0.23 -5.78
C SER A 140 16.36 0.60 -4.96
N VAL A 141 17.45 -0.03 -4.53
CA VAL A 141 18.54 0.57 -3.74
C VAL A 141 19.82 0.44 -4.54
N GLN A 142 20.27 1.54 -5.14
CA GLN A 142 21.48 1.60 -5.96
C GLN A 142 22.74 1.56 -5.09
N THR A 143 23.57 0.54 -5.28
CA THR A 143 24.89 0.44 -4.65
C THR A 143 25.94 1.18 -5.48
N GLN A 144 27.04 1.50 -4.84
CA GLN A 144 28.23 2.08 -5.45
C GLN A 144 29.15 0.94 -5.88
N ASP A 145 29.90 1.19 -6.96
CA ASP A 145 31.02 0.35 -7.40
C ASP A 145 32.30 1.08 -7.02
N ASP A 146 33.23 0.38 -6.38
CA ASP A 146 34.56 0.92 -6.13
C ASP A 146 35.70 -0.10 -6.39
N SER A 147 36.84 0.00 -5.72
CA SER A 147 38.02 -0.84 -5.99
C SER A 147 38.61 -1.47 -4.73
N ILE A 148 37.92 -1.32 -3.61
CA ILE A 148 38.31 -1.84 -2.31
C ILE A 148 37.56 -3.15 -2.12
N PHE A 149 38.30 -4.21 -1.78
CA PHE A 149 37.67 -5.48 -1.45
C PHE A 149 37.15 -5.45 0.00
N GLU A 150 35.84 -5.48 0.19
CA GLU A 150 35.18 -5.37 1.50
C GLU A 150 34.43 -6.66 1.90
N GLY A 151 34.21 -7.55 0.93
CA GLY A 151 33.60 -8.85 1.14
C GLY A 151 32.09 -8.83 0.91
N SER A 152 31.32 -9.53 1.76
CA SER A 152 29.86 -9.52 1.66
C SER A 152 29.27 -8.69 2.78
N GLU A 153 28.47 -7.72 2.38
CA GLU A 153 27.90 -6.71 3.26
C GLU A 153 26.39 -6.76 3.19
N SER A 154 25.75 -6.18 4.19
CA SER A 154 24.31 -6.27 4.34
C SER A 154 23.74 -4.97 4.84
N PHE A 155 22.48 -4.74 4.50
CA PHE A 155 21.67 -3.62 4.96
C PHE A 155 20.21 -4.05 5.10
N THR A 156 19.39 -3.24 5.75
CA THR A 156 17.96 -3.49 5.89
C THR A 156 17.15 -2.40 5.20
N LEU A 157 16.14 -2.79 4.42
CA LEU A 157 15.08 -1.90 3.96
C LEU A 157 13.85 -2.13 4.84
N SER A 158 13.41 -1.10 5.56
CA SER A 158 12.13 -1.11 6.27
C SER A 158 11.06 -0.43 5.44
N ALA A 159 9.86 -1.04 5.38
CA ALA A 159 8.67 -0.45 4.82
C ALA A 159 7.61 -0.24 5.90
N ASN A 160 6.95 0.89 5.87
CA ASN A 160 5.70 1.14 6.57
C ASN A 160 4.60 1.38 5.55
N ALA A 161 3.42 0.78 5.72
CA ALA A 161 2.25 1.00 4.88
C ALA A 161 1.04 1.35 5.75
N SER A 162 0.33 2.43 5.40
CA SER A 162 -0.85 2.87 6.15
C SER A 162 -1.93 3.46 5.25
N ALA A 163 -3.19 3.25 5.63
CA ALA A 163 -4.35 3.83 4.95
C ALA A 163 -5.49 4.09 5.93
N THR A 164 -6.44 4.94 5.53
CA THR A 164 -7.72 5.13 6.21
C THR A 164 -8.82 5.19 5.17
N VAL A 165 -9.73 4.21 5.18
CA VAL A 165 -10.82 4.07 4.21
C VAL A 165 -12.14 4.01 4.98
N GLY A 166 -13.08 4.91 4.66
CA GLY A 166 -14.41 4.99 5.28
C GLY A 166 -14.47 4.85 6.80
N GLY A 167 -13.43 5.29 7.52
CA GLY A 167 -13.34 5.27 8.99
C GLY A 167 -12.53 4.12 9.59
N ASP A 168 -12.27 3.04 8.82
CA ASP A 168 -11.33 1.99 9.17
C ASP A 168 -9.90 2.38 8.78
N ARG A 169 -8.90 1.79 9.44
CA ARG A 169 -7.49 2.12 9.20
C ARG A 169 -6.58 0.94 9.50
N PHE A 170 -5.40 0.92 8.87
CA PHE A 170 -4.29 0.06 9.25
C PHE A 170 -2.98 0.83 9.28
N ASN A 171 -1.98 0.25 9.96
CA ASN A 171 -0.61 0.72 9.96
C ASN A 171 0.32 -0.49 10.14
N LEU A 172 1.00 -0.88 9.07
CA LEU A 172 1.77 -2.13 8.95
C LEU A 172 3.25 -1.80 8.76
N THR A 173 4.12 -2.70 9.22
CA THR A 173 5.57 -2.58 9.03
C THR A 173 6.16 -3.94 8.71
N ASP A 174 7.10 -3.99 7.78
CA ASP A 174 7.93 -5.16 7.53
C ASP A 174 9.33 -4.74 7.04
N THR A 175 10.28 -5.68 7.01
CA THR A 175 11.68 -5.43 6.64
C THR A 175 12.23 -6.51 5.71
N GLY A 176 13.00 -6.08 4.72
CA GLY A 176 13.80 -6.95 3.85
C GLY A 176 15.30 -6.75 4.08
N THR A 177 16.10 -7.80 3.85
CA THR A 177 17.56 -7.71 3.92
C THR A 177 18.16 -7.56 2.51
N GLY A 178 18.97 -6.53 2.31
CA GLY A 178 19.84 -6.41 1.14
C GLY A 178 21.21 -6.98 1.43
N THR A 179 21.80 -7.69 0.48
CA THR A 179 23.20 -8.15 0.53
C THR A 179 23.98 -7.58 -0.64
N ILE A 180 25.08 -6.90 -0.35
CA ILE A 180 26.04 -6.41 -1.33
C ILE A 180 27.17 -7.43 -1.40
N THR A 181 27.55 -7.77 -2.63
CA THR A 181 28.69 -8.63 -2.91
C THR A 181 29.67 -7.86 -3.78
N ASP A 182 30.92 -7.96 -3.42
CA ASP A 182 32.04 -7.45 -4.19
C ASP A 182 31.99 -7.89 -5.66
N ASP A 183 32.39 -7.00 -6.58
CA ASP A 183 32.55 -7.37 -7.96
C ASP A 183 33.84 -8.21 -8.14
N ARG A 184 33.76 -9.25 -8.97
CA ARG A 184 34.94 -10.10 -9.17
C ARG A 184 35.86 -9.41 -10.16
N ASP A 185 37.01 -8.94 -9.69
CA ASP A 185 38.21 -8.62 -10.49
C ASP A 185 38.46 -9.63 -11.65
#